data_AF-A0A7T4A1Z9-F1
#
_entry.id   AF-A0A7T4A1Z9-F1
#
_cell.length_a   1.000
_cell.length_b   1.000
_cell.length_c   1.000
_cell.angle_alpha   90.00
_cell.angle_beta   90.00
_cell.angle_gamma   90.00
#
_symmetry.space_group_name_H-M   'P 1'
#
loop_
_entity.id
_entity.type
_entity.pdbx_description
1 polymer ?
#
loop_
_entity_poly.entity_id
_entity_poly.type
_entity_poly.pdbx_seq_one_letter_code
_entity_poly.pdbx_strand_id
1 'polypeptide(L)'
;MSTYLYIYESSDRREVYIGIADSMRRVWEPHNENAQALRGRAGSRILQTVEPFSTREDARKAEAIAIYIAARAGQTVRHSDETDGRSGVIGIEVQDNGLSYTNRAGTKSTTVLGPAIYYRPGETVDYEDLTNTAIVRIAADSIDDRPSPFGGLGGAQFADRARKWWPLGAASREHRPVRRLLAVLKGEQTVLGHWRLAAPWFTEEERGWSFVLEDAGDDDVDGLKGRKLTFDEPYKFQLVGFSPDLRPDPAHD
;
A
#
# COMPACT_ATOMS: atom_id res chain seq x y z
N MET A 1 -14.55 -19.57 -7.81
CA MET A 1 -14.44 -18.09 -7.70
C MET A 1 -13.59 -17.80 -6.49
N SER A 2 -12.62 -16.91 -6.60
CA SER A 2 -11.75 -16.49 -5.49
C SER A 2 -12.43 -15.35 -4.75
N THR A 3 -12.67 -15.48 -3.44
CA THR A 3 -13.29 -14.42 -2.63
C THR A 3 -12.33 -13.97 -1.54
N TYR A 4 -12.17 -12.67 -1.36
CA TYR A 4 -11.25 -12.04 -0.41
C TYR A 4 -12.05 -11.26 0.64
N LEU A 5 -11.54 -11.19 1.87
CA LEU A 5 -12.04 -10.28 2.91
C LEU A 5 -11.16 -9.04 2.92
N TYR A 6 -11.75 -7.86 3.04
CA TYR A 6 -11.03 -6.59 3.18
C TYR A 6 -11.62 -5.73 4.30
N ILE A 7 -10.75 -4.89 4.87
CA ILE A 7 -11.02 -4.07 6.05
C ILE A 7 -10.44 -2.68 5.81
N TYR A 8 -11.25 -1.62 5.94
CA TYR A 8 -10.76 -0.25 6.11
C TYR A 8 -10.85 0.08 7.60
N GLU A 9 -9.76 0.47 8.24
CA GLU A 9 -9.74 0.81 9.67
C GLU A 9 -9.15 2.20 9.93
N SER A 10 -9.72 2.90 10.91
CA SER A 10 -9.22 4.15 11.49
C SER A 10 -9.09 3.95 13.00
N SER A 11 -7.85 3.78 13.46
CA SER A 11 -7.52 3.48 14.85
C SER A 11 -7.78 4.66 15.79
N ASP A 12 -7.60 5.89 15.30
CA ASP A 12 -7.84 7.14 16.03
C ASP A 12 -9.33 7.36 16.33
N ARG A 13 -10.22 6.95 15.43
CA ARG A 13 -11.68 7.13 15.59
C ARG A 13 -12.43 5.87 15.98
N ARG A 14 -11.73 4.74 16.07
CA ARG A 14 -12.35 3.42 16.29
C ARG A 14 -13.46 3.14 15.27
N GLU A 15 -13.19 3.45 13.99
CA GLU A 15 -14.12 3.18 12.89
C GLU A 15 -13.56 2.11 11.96
N VAL A 16 -14.45 1.25 11.47
CA VAL A 16 -14.07 0.18 10.54
C VAL A 16 -15.16 -0.07 9.50
N TYR A 17 -14.74 -0.34 8.27
CA TYR A 17 -15.57 -0.89 7.20
C TYR A 17 -15.04 -2.27 6.83
N ILE A 18 -15.92 -3.26 6.75
CA ILE A 18 -15.56 -4.65 6.46
C ILE A 18 -16.38 -5.11 5.27
N GLY A 19 -15.75 -5.77 4.32
CA GLY A 19 -16.40 -6.27 3.11
C GLY A 19 -15.74 -7.53 2.57
N ILE A 20 -16.46 -8.26 1.71
CA ILE A 20 -15.90 -9.32 0.85
C ILE A 20 -15.94 -8.95 -0.63
N ALA A 21 -15.07 -9.56 -1.43
CA ALA A 21 -14.95 -9.25 -2.85
C ALA A 21 -14.43 -10.42 -3.67
N ASP A 22 -14.81 -10.50 -4.94
CA ASP A 22 -14.27 -11.52 -5.86
C ASP A 22 -12.91 -11.13 -6.49
N SER A 23 -12.34 -10.00 -6.04
CA SER A 23 -11.07 -9.47 -6.55
C SER A 23 -10.36 -8.60 -5.51
N MET A 24 -9.03 -8.70 -5.44
CA MET A 24 -8.17 -7.81 -4.65
C MET A 24 -8.21 -6.35 -5.14
N ARG A 25 -8.66 -6.11 -6.39
CA ARG A 25 -8.81 -4.75 -6.92
C ARG A 25 -9.99 -4.00 -6.25
N ARG A 26 -10.97 -4.73 -5.71
CA ARG A 26 -12.21 -4.16 -5.20
C ARG A 26 -11.98 -3.01 -4.22
N VAL A 27 -10.98 -3.13 -3.34
CA VAL A 27 -10.67 -2.12 -2.33
C VAL A 27 -10.35 -0.72 -2.88
N TRP A 28 -10.03 -0.63 -4.18
CA TRP A 28 -9.68 0.59 -4.88
C TRP A 28 -10.81 1.16 -5.75
N GLU A 29 -11.87 0.38 -5.96
CA GLU A 29 -13.01 0.80 -6.77
C GLU A 29 -13.92 1.77 -6.00
N PRO A 30 -14.81 2.49 -6.70
CA PRO A 30 -15.88 3.24 -6.04
C PRO A 30 -16.68 2.35 -5.08
N HIS A 31 -17.01 2.89 -3.91
CA HIS A 31 -17.77 2.24 -2.84
C HIS A 31 -18.94 3.13 -2.40
N ASN A 32 -19.73 2.69 -1.42
CA ASN A 32 -20.66 3.58 -0.72
C ASN A 32 -19.91 4.76 -0.04
N GLU A 33 -20.63 5.85 0.24
CA GLU A 33 -20.05 7.09 0.78
C GLU A 33 -19.26 6.86 2.09
N ASN A 34 -19.74 5.97 2.97
CA ASN A 34 -19.07 5.69 4.24
C ASN A 34 -17.72 5.01 4.03
N ALA A 35 -17.68 4.01 3.16
CA ALA A 35 -16.45 3.31 2.80
C ALA A 35 -15.46 4.22 2.06
N GLN A 36 -15.95 5.08 1.17
CA GLN A 36 -15.10 6.08 0.50
C GLN A 36 -14.55 7.12 1.49
N ALA A 37 -15.38 7.61 2.41
CA ALA A 37 -14.97 8.55 3.43
C ALA A 37 -13.94 7.94 4.38
N LEU A 38 -14.13 6.69 4.81
CA LEU A 38 -13.17 6.00 5.66
C LEU A 38 -11.87 5.71 4.90
N ARG A 39 -11.96 5.29 3.64
CA ARG A 39 -10.80 5.08 2.77
C ARG A 39 -10.00 6.36 2.58
N GLY A 40 -10.62 7.45 2.13
CA GLY A 40 -9.91 8.69 1.75
C GLY A 40 -9.37 9.52 2.93
N ARG A 41 -9.53 9.06 4.17
CA ARG A 41 -9.04 9.77 5.35
C ARG A 41 -7.56 9.47 5.59
N ALA A 42 -6.81 10.52 5.94
CA ALA A 42 -5.42 10.39 6.34
C ALA A 42 -5.28 9.48 7.57
N GLY A 43 -4.33 8.54 7.52
CA GLY A 43 -4.08 7.59 8.61
C GLY A 43 -4.95 6.35 8.62
N SER A 44 -5.97 6.27 7.75
CA SER A 44 -6.73 5.04 7.54
C SER A 44 -5.81 3.94 6.98
N ARG A 45 -6.08 2.69 7.36
CA ARG A 45 -5.39 1.51 6.85
C ARG A 45 -6.37 0.64 6.11
N ILE A 46 -5.94 0.08 4.98
CA ILE A 46 -6.68 -0.98 4.30
C ILE A 46 -5.93 -2.29 4.44
N LEU A 47 -6.60 -3.31 4.93
CA LEU A 47 -6.10 -4.68 5.02
C LEU A 47 -6.96 -5.58 4.14
N GLN A 48 -6.37 -6.65 3.62
CA GLN A 48 -7.11 -7.70 2.91
C GLN A 48 -6.46 -9.07 3.11
N THR A 49 -7.21 -10.14 2.91
CA THR A 49 -6.63 -11.47 2.89
C THR A 49 -5.67 -11.61 1.72
N VAL A 50 -4.47 -12.15 2.00
CA VAL A 50 -3.44 -12.38 0.97
C VAL A 50 -3.75 -13.58 0.08
N GLU A 51 -4.54 -14.51 0.60
CA GLU A 51 -5.08 -15.67 -0.11
C GLU A 51 -6.62 -15.61 -0.11
N PRO A 52 -7.29 -16.08 -1.17
CA PRO A 52 -8.74 -16.11 -1.20
C PRO A 52 -9.30 -17.25 -0.33
N PHE A 53 -10.51 -17.06 0.18
CA PHE A 53 -11.33 -18.13 0.71
C PHE A 53 -11.69 -19.12 -0.39
N SER A 54 -11.75 -20.40 -0.02
CA SER A 54 -12.12 -21.49 -0.95
C SER A 54 -13.56 -21.36 -1.45
N THR A 55 -14.46 -20.77 -0.65
CA THR A 55 -15.86 -20.52 -1.01
C THR A 55 -16.31 -19.13 -0.58
N ARG A 56 -17.30 -18.57 -1.31
CA ARG A 56 -17.96 -17.31 -0.93
C ARG A 56 -18.72 -17.45 0.39
N GLU A 57 -19.25 -18.64 0.70
CA GLU A 57 -19.94 -18.90 1.96
C GLU A 57 -18.98 -18.78 3.15
N ASP A 58 -17.76 -19.30 3.03
CA ASP A 58 -16.75 -19.16 4.07
C ASP A 58 -16.28 -17.71 4.23
N ALA A 59 -16.15 -16.97 3.13
CA ALA A 59 -15.86 -15.54 3.17
C ALA A 59 -16.96 -14.75 3.90
N ARG A 60 -18.24 -15.06 3.65
CA ARG A 60 -19.38 -14.45 4.37
C ARG A 60 -19.37 -14.77 5.86
N LYS A 61 -19.01 -16.01 6.24
CA LYS A 61 -18.85 -16.39 7.66
C LYS A 61 -17.73 -15.57 8.31
N ALA A 62 -16.58 -15.44 7.63
CA ALA A 62 -15.45 -14.66 8.12
C ALA A 62 -15.80 -13.16 8.28
N GLU A 63 -16.49 -12.58 7.30
CA GLU A 63 -16.99 -11.21 7.34
C GLU A 63 -17.93 -10.97 8.53
N ALA A 64 -18.93 -11.85 8.71
CA ALA A 64 -19.87 -11.75 9.83
C ALA A 64 -19.17 -11.85 11.19
N ILE A 65 -18.18 -12.75 11.33
CA ILE A 65 -17.35 -12.87 12.54
C ILE A 65 -16.54 -11.59 12.77
N ALA A 66 -15.93 -11.03 11.73
CA ALA A 66 -15.13 -9.82 11.82
C ALA A 66 -15.99 -8.61 12.23
N ILE A 67 -17.18 -8.45 11.65
CA ILE A 67 -18.18 -7.43 12.05
C ILE A 67 -18.56 -7.61 13.52
N TYR A 68 -18.86 -8.83 13.95
CA TYR A 68 -19.21 -9.12 15.34
C TYR A 68 -18.09 -8.75 16.31
N ILE A 69 -16.85 -9.16 16.01
CA ILE A 69 -15.69 -8.86 16.86
C ILE A 69 -15.43 -7.36 16.92
N ALA A 70 -15.46 -6.67 15.78
CA ALA A 70 -15.21 -5.24 15.70
C ALA A 70 -16.24 -4.44 16.49
N ALA A 71 -17.53 -4.74 16.28
CA ALA A 71 -18.61 -4.12 17.04
C ALA A 71 -18.45 -4.41 18.54
N ARG A 72 -18.10 -5.65 18.91
CA ARG A 72 -17.83 -6.05 20.30
C ARG A 72 -16.61 -5.34 20.92
N ALA A 73 -15.64 -4.93 20.12
CA ALA A 73 -14.47 -4.16 20.53
C ALA A 73 -14.76 -2.64 20.63
N GLY A 74 -16.02 -2.23 20.49
CA GLY A 74 -16.43 -0.83 20.53
C GLY A 74 -16.05 -0.05 19.28
N GLN A 75 -15.77 -0.73 18.17
CA GLN A 75 -15.58 -0.09 16.88
C GLN A 75 -16.95 0.25 16.27
N THR A 76 -17.05 1.43 15.64
CA THR A 76 -18.20 1.75 14.80
C THR A 76 -18.05 0.99 13.49
N VAL A 77 -18.87 -0.05 13.30
CA VAL A 77 -18.83 -0.87 12.08
C VAL A 77 -19.79 -0.30 11.04
N ARG A 78 -19.21 0.14 9.93
CA ARG A 78 -19.94 0.50 8.71
C ARG A 78 -19.99 -0.74 7.82
N HIS A 79 -21.18 -1.16 7.41
CA HIS A 79 -21.34 -2.27 6.47
C HIS A 79 -22.28 -1.87 5.35
N SER A 80 -22.14 -2.54 4.22
CA SER A 80 -23.14 -2.53 3.15
C SER A 80 -23.49 -3.96 2.78
N ASP A 81 -24.75 -4.31 2.90
CA ASP A 81 -25.24 -5.61 2.46
C ASP A 81 -25.42 -5.59 0.94
N GLU A 82 -24.70 -6.47 0.25
CA GLU A 82 -24.77 -6.62 -1.21
C GLU A 82 -26.15 -7.13 -1.68
N THR A 83 -26.94 -7.72 -0.78
CA THR A 83 -28.19 -8.40 -1.10
C THR A 83 -29.38 -7.45 -1.14
N ASP A 84 -29.32 -6.32 -0.43
CA ASP A 84 -30.42 -5.34 -0.37
C ASP A 84 -29.99 -3.88 -0.66
N GLY A 85 -28.69 -3.64 -0.90
CA GLY A 85 -28.13 -2.31 -1.20
C GLY A 85 -28.19 -1.34 -0.01
N ARG A 86 -28.56 -1.80 1.19
CA ARG A 86 -28.63 -0.95 2.38
C ARG A 86 -27.25 -0.82 2.99
N SER A 87 -26.81 0.42 3.14
CA SER A 87 -25.65 0.78 3.96
C SER A 87 -26.14 1.14 5.35
N GLY A 88 -25.57 0.53 6.38
CA GLY A 88 -26.01 0.72 7.76
C GLY A 88 -24.84 0.86 8.72
N VAL A 89 -25.07 1.62 9.80
CA VAL A 89 -24.17 1.63 10.97
C VAL A 89 -24.72 0.60 11.94
N ILE A 90 -23.94 -0.43 12.23
CA ILE A 90 -24.28 -1.33 13.32
C ILE A 90 -23.59 -0.78 14.57
N GLY A 91 -24.34 -0.04 15.37
CA GLY A 91 -23.98 0.19 16.77
C GLY A 91 -24.47 -0.99 17.58
N ILE A 92 -23.64 -2.01 17.78
CA ILE A 92 -23.94 -2.98 18.85
C ILE A 92 -23.59 -2.25 20.14
N GLU A 93 -24.57 -1.94 20.97
CA GLU A 93 -24.31 -1.48 22.34
C GLU A 93 -23.64 -2.63 23.10
N VAL A 94 -22.32 -2.55 23.22
CA VAL A 94 -21.55 -3.47 24.03
C VAL A 94 -21.57 -2.93 25.44
N GLN A 95 -22.40 -3.51 26.31
CA GLN A 95 -22.15 -3.41 27.74
C GLN A 95 -20.76 -4.01 28.01
N ASP A 96 -19.93 -3.25 28.73
CA ASP A 96 -18.53 -3.56 28.99
C ASP A 96 -18.34 -4.93 29.64
N ASN A 97 -17.44 -5.77 29.10
CA ASN A 97 -17.21 -7.13 29.62
C ASN A 97 -15.74 -7.52 29.79
N GLY A 98 -14.76 -6.60 29.67
CA GLY A 98 -13.36 -6.89 30.07
C GLY A 98 -12.76 -8.19 29.50
N LEU A 99 -12.91 -8.47 28.21
CA LEU A 99 -12.36 -9.67 27.57
C LEU A 99 -10.85 -9.53 27.30
N SER A 100 -10.04 -10.40 27.93
CA SER A 100 -8.68 -10.68 27.47
C SER A 100 -8.74 -11.75 26.36
N TYR A 101 -8.36 -11.40 25.14
CA TYR A 101 -8.29 -12.36 24.04
C TYR A 101 -7.06 -13.26 24.19
N THR A 102 -7.27 -14.51 24.55
CA THR A 102 -6.23 -15.54 24.60
C THR A 102 -6.55 -16.60 23.55
N ASN A 103 -5.74 -16.63 22.48
CA ASN A 103 -5.75 -17.67 21.46
C ASN A 103 -5.09 -18.94 22.03
N ARG A 104 -5.72 -20.12 21.91
CA ARG A 104 -5.18 -21.43 22.34
C ARG A 104 -3.87 -21.83 21.63
N ALA A 105 -3.67 -21.36 20.41
CA ALA A 105 -2.42 -21.49 19.64
C ALA A 105 -1.36 -20.42 19.98
N GLY A 106 -1.65 -19.50 20.91
CA GLY A 106 -0.71 -18.45 21.35
C GLY A 106 -0.29 -17.45 20.27
N THR A 107 -0.83 -17.56 19.06
CA THR A 107 -0.40 -16.80 17.90
C THR A 107 -1.16 -15.48 17.85
N LYS A 108 -0.48 -14.36 18.16
CA LYS A 108 -0.96 -13.00 17.88
C LYS A 108 -0.80 -12.67 16.38
N SER A 109 -1.29 -13.55 15.51
CA SER A 109 -0.92 -13.53 14.11
C SER A 109 -1.96 -12.81 13.26
N THR A 110 -1.62 -11.62 12.77
CA THR A 110 -2.30 -11.01 11.62
C THR A 110 -1.73 -11.52 10.30
N THR A 111 -0.93 -12.60 10.27
CA THR A 111 -0.23 -13.07 9.04
C THR A 111 -1.15 -13.38 7.87
N VAL A 112 -2.43 -13.64 8.13
CA VAL A 112 -3.45 -13.91 7.10
C VAL A 112 -4.04 -12.63 6.50
N LEU A 113 -3.85 -11.49 7.16
CA LEU A 113 -4.26 -10.16 6.72
C LEU A 113 -3.02 -9.33 6.38
N GLY A 114 -2.82 -9.12 5.08
CA GLY A 114 -1.80 -8.22 4.58
C GLY A 114 -2.37 -6.83 4.34
N PRO A 115 -1.53 -5.79 4.27
CA PRO A 115 -1.96 -4.52 3.73
C PRO A 115 -2.51 -4.67 2.31
N ALA A 116 -3.56 -3.91 1.97
CA ALA A 116 -4.04 -3.91 0.60
C ALA A 116 -3.08 -3.14 -0.31
N ILE A 117 -2.57 -3.84 -1.31
CA ILE A 117 -1.73 -3.28 -2.36
C ILE A 117 -2.60 -3.17 -3.60
N TYR A 118 -2.55 -2.03 -4.28
CA TYR A 118 -3.11 -1.92 -5.62
C TYR A 118 -2.29 -2.85 -6.50
N TYR A 119 -2.88 -3.96 -6.93
CA TYR A 119 -2.21 -5.02 -7.66
C TYR A 119 -2.93 -5.25 -8.99
N ARG A 120 -2.16 -5.36 -10.07
CA ARG A 120 -2.61 -5.72 -11.41
C ARG A 120 -2.07 -7.10 -11.75
N PRO A 121 -2.80 -8.19 -11.42
CA PRO A 121 -2.33 -9.55 -11.63
C PRO A 121 -1.95 -9.81 -13.09
N GLY A 122 -0.77 -10.38 -13.30
CA GLY A 122 -0.26 -10.72 -14.64
C GLY A 122 0.31 -9.55 -15.43
N GLU A 123 0.20 -8.30 -14.94
CA GLU A 123 0.88 -7.15 -15.53
C GLU A 123 2.26 -6.96 -14.90
N THR A 124 3.29 -6.96 -15.76
CA THR A 124 4.68 -6.76 -15.37
C THR A 124 5.23 -5.47 -15.97
N VAL A 125 6.25 -4.93 -15.32
CA VAL A 125 7.14 -3.93 -15.90
C VAL A 125 8.54 -4.53 -15.90
N ASP A 126 9.16 -4.59 -17.07
CA ASP A 126 10.53 -5.07 -17.17
C ASP A 126 11.48 -3.99 -16.64
N TYR A 127 12.43 -4.39 -15.80
CA TYR A 127 13.50 -3.53 -15.35
C TYR A 127 14.34 -3.03 -16.53
N GLU A 128 14.54 -3.86 -17.56
CA GLU A 128 15.34 -3.50 -18.74
C GLU A 128 14.68 -2.41 -19.60
N ASP A 129 13.36 -2.23 -19.49
CA ASP A 129 12.60 -1.19 -20.18
C ASP A 129 12.65 0.18 -19.46
N LEU A 130 13.14 0.22 -18.22
CA LEU A 130 13.22 1.46 -17.46
C LEU A 130 14.31 2.37 -18.04
N THR A 131 13.99 3.65 -18.17
CA THR A 131 14.94 4.68 -18.65
C THR A 131 14.90 5.90 -17.75
N ASN A 132 16.07 6.49 -17.47
CA ASN A 132 16.23 7.66 -16.61
C ASN A 132 15.50 7.56 -15.25
N THR A 133 15.42 6.36 -14.67
CA THR A 133 14.57 6.08 -13.51
C THR A 133 15.41 5.77 -12.27
N ALA A 134 15.15 6.47 -11.18
CA ALA A 134 15.60 6.07 -9.85
C ALA A 134 14.55 5.12 -9.26
N ILE A 135 15.01 4.00 -8.70
CA ILE A 135 14.15 2.96 -8.13
C ILE A 135 14.37 2.93 -6.63
N VAL A 136 13.33 3.17 -5.84
CA VAL A 136 13.40 3.19 -4.38
C VAL A 136 12.65 1.99 -3.80
N ARG A 137 13.30 1.26 -2.89
CA ARG A 137 12.67 0.15 -2.16
C ARG A 137 11.99 0.66 -0.91
N ILE A 138 10.71 0.36 -0.79
CA ILE A 138 9.89 0.74 0.34
C ILE A 138 9.47 -0.52 1.08
N ALA A 139 9.77 -0.60 2.37
CA ALA A 139 9.29 -1.68 3.23
C ALA A 139 7.79 -1.54 3.49
N ALA A 140 7.11 -2.66 3.73
CA ALA A 140 5.71 -2.69 4.13
C ALA A 140 5.48 -2.08 5.52
N ASP A 141 6.44 -2.26 6.42
CA ASP A 141 6.35 -1.81 7.81
C ASP A 141 6.46 -0.28 7.94
N SER A 142 5.90 0.27 9.01
CA SER A 142 6.06 1.69 9.38
C SER A 142 7.55 2.04 9.54
N ILE A 143 7.97 3.15 8.96
CA ILE A 143 9.27 3.79 9.24
C ILE A 143 8.95 5.01 10.10
N ASP A 144 9.29 4.96 11.40
CA ASP A 144 9.00 5.98 12.41
C ASP A 144 7.48 6.25 12.56
N ASP A 145 7.06 7.51 12.73
CA ASP A 145 5.66 7.97 12.91
C ASP A 145 4.81 7.96 11.60
N ARG A 146 5.23 7.24 10.55
CA ARG A 146 4.67 7.40 9.20
C ARG A 146 3.72 6.27 8.82
N PRO A 147 2.53 6.57 8.30
CA PRO A 147 1.53 5.57 7.97
C PRO A 147 2.00 4.65 6.83
N SER A 148 1.43 3.46 6.83
CA SER A 148 1.72 2.35 5.92
C SER A 148 1.48 2.77 4.45
N PRO A 149 2.28 2.27 3.49
CA PRO A 149 2.19 2.67 2.06
C PRO A 149 0.98 2.07 1.32
N PHE A 150 -0.08 1.75 2.05
CA PHE A 150 -1.15 0.87 1.64
C PHE A 150 -2.49 1.48 2.04
N GLY A 151 -3.30 1.76 1.04
CA GLY A 151 -4.75 1.94 1.19
C GLY A 151 -5.20 3.17 1.96
N GLY A 152 -5.73 4.16 1.24
CA GLY A 152 -6.40 5.32 1.82
C GLY A 152 -5.58 6.60 1.89
N LEU A 153 -4.31 6.51 1.52
CA LEU A 153 -3.41 7.65 1.37
C LEU A 153 -3.31 8.06 -0.10
N GLY A 154 -3.36 9.36 -0.37
CA GLY A 154 -3.21 9.92 -1.73
C GLY A 154 -1.76 9.89 -2.22
N GLY A 155 -1.53 10.05 -3.52
CA GLY A 155 -0.20 9.98 -4.14
C GLY A 155 0.84 10.86 -3.43
N ALA A 156 0.46 12.04 -2.93
CA ALA A 156 1.35 12.97 -2.24
C ALA A 156 1.92 12.42 -0.91
N GLN A 157 1.11 11.68 -0.14
CA GLN A 157 1.56 11.07 1.11
C GLN A 157 2.52 9.91 0.84
N PHE A 158 2.31 9.23 -0.29
CA PHE A 158 3.19 8.16 -0.72
C PHE A 158 4.50 8.69 -1.34
N ALA A 159 4.42 9.83 -2.05
CA ALA A 159 5.57 10.59 -2.50
C ALA A 159 6.46 11.03 -1.34
N ASP A 160 5.92 11.52 -0.21
CA ASP A 160 6.72 11.88 0.97
C ASP A 160 7.48 10.69 1.57
N ARG A 161 6.95 9.47 1.40
CA ARG A 161 7.64 8.24 1.76
C ARG A 161 8.74 7.93 0.74
N ALA A 162 8.44 8.04 -0.55
CA ALA A 162 9.34 7.80 -1.68
C ALA A 162 10.39 8.91 -1.95
N ARG A 163 10.24 10.08 -1.32
CA ARG A 163 11.18 11.22 -1.36
C ARG A 163 12.22 11.21 -0.24
N LYS A 164 12.02 10.42 0.82
CA LYS A 164 12.82 10.45 2.06
C LYS A 164 14.32 10.26 1.76
N TRP A 165 15.16 10.73 2.67
CA TRP A 165 16.63 10.84 2.68
C TRP A 165 17.42 9.55 2.43
N TRP A 166 17.22 8.94 1.29
CA TRP A 166 18.10 7.90 0.81
C TRP A 166 19.46 8.49 0.44
N PRO A 167 20.53 7.68 0.33
CA PRO A 167 21.87 8.16 0.01
C PRO A 167 21.97 8.64 -1.46
N LEU A 168 21.21 9.67 -1.83
CA LEU A 168 21.17 10.32 -3.14
C LEU A 168 22.37 11.25 -3.36
N GLY A 169 23.17 11.49 -2.32
CA GLY A 169 24.36 12.34 -2.41
C GLY A 169 25.37 11.86 -3.48
N ALA A 170 25.49 10.55 -3.72
CA ALA A 170 26.31 10.05 -4.83
C ALA A 170 25.69 10.37 -6.21
N ALA A 171 24.39 10.12 -6.38
CA ALA A 171 23.68 10.40 -7.63
C ALA A 171 23.66 11.89 -8.00
N SER A 172 23.52 12.77 -6.98
CA SER A 172 23.61 14.22 -7.15
C SER A 172 25.00 14.65 -7.61
N ARG A 173 26.08 14.15 -6.96
CA ARG A 173 27.47 14.46 -7.32
C ARG A 173 27.88 13.97 -8.70
N GLU A 174 27.30 12.87 -9.14
CA GLU A 174 27.60 12.25 -10.45
C GLU A 174 26.73 12.82 -11.58
N HIS A 175 25.88 13.81 -11.31
CA HIS A 175 24.99 14.45 -12.29
C HIS A 175 24.18 13.46 -13.13
N ARG A 176 23.75 12.34 -12.52
CA ARG A 176 22.98 11.31 -13.25
C ARG A 176 21.69 11.94 -13.79
N PRO A 177 21.34 11.75 -15.08
CA PRO A 177 20.18 12.38 -15.69
C PRO A 177 18.88 11.65 -15.30
N VAL A 178 18.57 11.61 -14.00
CA VAL A 178 17.34 11.01 -13.48
C VAL A 178 16.16 11.91 -13.80
N ARG A 179 15.09 11.33 -14.34
CA ARG A 179 13.84 12.01 -14.71
C ARG A 179 12.60 11.40 -14.07
N ARG A 180 12.71 10.17 -13.56
CA ARG A 180 11.59 9.43 -12.99
C ARG A 180 11.96 8.82 -11.65
N LEU A 181 10.95 8.67 -10.79
CA LEU A 181 11.04 7.98 -9.50
C LEU A 181 10.05 6.82 -9.49
N LEU A 182 10.54 5.61 -9.28
CA LEU A 182 9.75 4.39 -9.17
C LEU A 182 9.86 3.83 -7.74
N ALA A 183 8.75 3.77 -7.02
CA ALA A 183 8.69 3.17 -5.69
C ALA A 183 8.20 1.72 -5.77
N VAL A 184 8.98 0.81 -5.18
CA VAL A 184 8.75 -0.63 -5.27
C VAL A 184 8.70 -1.26 -3.88
N LEU A 185 7.71 -2.14 -3.65
CA LEU A 185 7.57 -2.87 -2.40
C LEU A 185 8.70 -3.88 -2.22
N LYS A 186 9.40 -3.78 -1.09
CA LYS A 186 10.42 -4.75 -0.69
C LYS A 186 9.79 -6.15 -0.52
N GLY A 187 10.38 -7.15 -1.17
CA GLY A 187 9.97 -8.56 -1.08
C GLY A 187 9.06 -9.01 -2.22
N GLU A 188 8.03 -8.23 -2.54
CA GLU A 188 7.05 -8.59 -3.59
C GLU A 188 7.35 -7.98 -4.97
N GLN A 189 8.17 -6.92 -5.00
CA GLN A 189 8.52 -6.15 -6.21
C GLN A 189 7.30 -5.47 -6.87
N THR A 190 6.20 -5.27 -6.15
CA THR A 190 5.04 -4.54 -6.65
C THR A 190 5.33 -3.05 -6.71
N VAL A 191 5.04 -2.41 -7.83
CA VAL A 191 5.16 -0.95 -8.00
C VAL A 191 4.07 -0.28 -7.19
N LEU A 192 4.47 0.55 -6.24
CA LEU A 192 3.55 1.26 -5.35
C LEU A 192 3.25 2.68 -5.85
N GLY A 193 4.15 3.27 -6.64
CA GLY A 193 3.99 4.61 -7.20
C GLY A 193 5.09 4.95 -8.20
N HIS A 194 4.76 5.83 -9.14
CA HIS A 194 5.63 6.29 -10.21
C HIS A 194 5.42 7.78 -10.50
N TRP A 195 6.49 8.57 -10.45
CA TRP A 195 6.43 10.03 -10.60
C TRP A 195 7.49 10.56 -11.57
N ARG A 196 7.23 11.75 -12.14
CA ARG A 196 8.22 12.56 -12.86
C ARG A 196 8.95 13.52 -11.93
N LEU A 197 10.23 13.77 -12.22
CA LEU A 197 11.08 14.71 -11.49
C LEU A 197 11.14 16.07 -12.17
N ALA A 198 10.98 17.14 -11.39
CA ALA A 198 11.18 18.51 -11.85
C ALA A 198 12.63 18.94 -11.64
N ALA A 199 13.14 19.88 -12.45
CA ALA A 199 14.43 20.49 -12.20
C ALA A 199 14.33 21.49 -11.01
N PRO A 200 15.29 21.53 -10.08
CA PRO A 200 16.45 20.62 -9.98
C PRO A 200 16.03 19.23 -9.49
N TRP A 201 16.43 18.15 -10.18
CA TRP A 201 15.94 16.77 -9.89
C TRP A 201 16.19 16.29 -8.47
N PHE A 202 17.21 16.88 -7.84
CA PHE A 202 17.56 16.67 -6.45
C PHE A 202 17.71 18.02 -5.75
N THR A 203 17.32 18.09 -4.48
CA THR A 203 17.58 19.24 -3.62
C THR A 203 18.25 18.81 -2.32
N GLU A 204 19.14 19.64 -1.79
CA GLU A 204 19.71 19.46 -0.45
C GLU A 204 18.74 20.08 0.57
N GLU A 205 18.47 19.34 1.63
CA GLU A 205 17.63 19.76 2.75
C GLU A 205 18.35 19.37 4.07
N GLU A 206 17.84 19.77 5.24
CA GLU A 206 18.53 19.66 6.54
C GLU A 206 19.07 18.25 6.93
N ARG A 207 18.49 17.18 6.39
CA ARG A 207 18.85 15.78 6.72
C ARG A 207 19.51 15.03 5.55
N GLY A 208 19.97 15.70 4.47
CA GLY A 208 20.53 15.10 3.26
C GLY A 208 19.93 15.56 1.92
N TRP A 209 19.89 14.67 0.92
CA TRP A 209 19.36 14.97 -0.42
C TRP A 209 17.99 14.30 -0.64
N SER A 210 17.08 14.98 -1.34
CA SER A 210 15.73 14.51 -1.68
C SER A 210 15.41 14.66 -3.17
N PHE A 211 14.38 13.95 -3.66
CA PHE A 211 13.86 14.08 -5.02
C PHE A 211 12.86 15.23 -5.13
N VAL A 212 12.95 16.02 -6.20
CA VAL A 212 11.95 17.05 -6.53
C VAL A 212 10.98 16.49 -7.56
N LEU A 213 9.71 16.28 -7.20
CA LEU A 213 8.70 15.75 -8.13
C LEU A 213 7.92 16.90 -8.79
N GLU A 214 7.53 16.70 -10.06
CA GLU A 214 6.67 17.62 -10.81
C GLU A 214 5.28 17.75 -10.15
N ASP A 215 4.65 16.61 -9.88
CA ASP A 215 3.39 16.51 -9.14
C ASP A 215 3.50 15.34 -8.17
N ALA A 216 3.37 15.62 -6.87
CA ALA A 216 3.42 14.57 -5.85
C ALA A 216 2.12 13.76 -5.81
N GLY A 217 0.99 14.33 -6.22
CA GLY A 217 -0.34 13.72 -6.17
C GLY A 217 -0.58 12.68 -7.25
N ASP A 218 0.09 12.82 -8.41
CA ASP A 218 0.01 11.88 -9.52
C ASP A 218 1.08 10.79 -9.41
N ASP A 219 0.72 9.68 -8.77
CA ASP A 219 1.61 8.55 -8.51
C ASP A 219 1.49 7.39 -9.52
N ASP A 220 0.84 7.62 -10.67
CA ASP A 220 0.69 6.64 -11.75
C ASP A 220 0.93 7.23 -13.14
N VAL A 221 1.92 8.13 -13.28
CA VAL A 221 2.16 8.95 -14.48
C VAL A 221 2.26 8.16 -15.79
N ASP A 222 2.78 6.93 -15.74
CA ASP A 222 2.93 6.05 -16.91
C ASP A 222 2.16 4.71 -16.73
N GLY A 223 1.16 4.67 -15.84
CA GLY A 223 0.31 3.50 -15.67
C GLY A 223 1.01 2.27 -15.07
N LEU A 224 2.14 2.46 -14.38
CA LEU A 224 2.96 1.38 -13.82
C LEU A 224 2.49 0.91 -12.43
N LYS A 225 1.66 1.70 -11.75
CA LYS A 225 1.22 1.40 -10.38
C LYS A 225 0.48 0.07 -10.32
N GLY A 226 0.90 -0.76 -9.37
CA GLY A 226 0.37 -2.09 -9.11
C GLY A 226 0.87 -3.21 -10.02
N ARG A 227 1.74 -2.90 -10.99
CA ARG A 227 2.44 -3.92 -11.77
C ARG A 227 3.59 -4.52 -10.97
N LYS A 228 4.01 -5.71 -11.34
CA LYS A 228 5.20 -6.35 -10.75
C LYS A 228 6.45 -5.99 -11.55
N LEU A 229 7.46 -5.44 -10.88
CA LEU A 229 8.78 -5.23 -11.46
C LEU A 229 9.50 -6.57 -11.61
N THR A 230 9.91 -6.90 -12.84
CA THR A 230 10.66 -8.11 -13.18
C THR A 230 12.09 -7.77 -13.57
N PHE A 231 12.99 -8.74 -13.44
CA PHE A 231 14.40 -8.60 -13.77
C PHE A 231 14.82 -9.82 -14.59
N ASP A 232 15.45 -9.62 -15.73
CA ASP A 232 16.14 -10.69 -16.46
C ASP A 232 17.36 -11.17 -15.66
N GLU A 233 18.14 -10.23 -15.14
CA GLU A 233 19.24 -10.49 -14.21
C GLU A 233 18.98 -9.83 -12.85
N PRO A 234 19.12 -10.55 -11.71
CA PRO A 234 18.83 -10.00 -10.39
C PRO A 234 19.68 -8.77 -10.03
N TYR A 235 19.12 -7.56 -10.20
CA TYR A 235 19.77 -6.32 -9.77
C TYR A 235 19.64 -6.12 -8.25
N LYS A 236 20.78 -6.20 -7.55
CA LYS A 236 20.83 -6.06 -6.09
C LYS A 236 21.11 -4.61 -5.69
N PHE A 237 20.05 -3.92 -5.26
CA PHE A 237 20.15 -2.65 -4.54
C PHE A 237 19.40 -2.74 -3.22
N GLN A 238 19.95 -2.12 -2.17
CA GLN A 238 19.35 -2.20 -0.83
C GLN A 238 18.23 -1.18 -0.62
N LEU A 239 18.45 0.05 -1.08
CA LEU A 239 17.60 1.20 -0.78
C LEU A 239 17.22 1.97 -2.05
N VAL A 240 18.21 2.38 -2.83
CA VAL A 240 18.04 3.04 -4.13
C VAL A 240 18.85 2.31 -5.18
N GLY A 241 18.23 2.09 -6.32
CA GLY A 241 18.85 1.59 -7.54
C GLY A 241 18.55 2.53 -8.69
N PHE A 242 19.14 2.26 -9.84
CA PHE A 242 18.92 3.04 -11.06
C PHE A 242 18.56 2.11 -12.22
N SER A 243 17.84 2.64 -13.20
CA SER A 243 17.57 1.97 -14.48
C SER A 243 18.87 1.61 -15.20
N PRO A 244 18.84 0.65 -16.14
CA PRO A 244 20.05 0.16 -16.83
C PRO A 244 20.89 1.27 -17.46
N ASP A 245 20.25 2.24 -18.12
CA ASP A 245 20.88 3.39 -18.78
C ASP A 245 21.64 4.33 -17.83
N LEU A 246 21.34 4.23 -16.53
CA LEU A 246 21.92 5.04 -15.49
C LEU A 246 22.92 4.26 -14.64
N ARG A 247 23.19 2.98 -14.89
CA ARG A 247 24.16 2.20 -14.09
C ARG A 247 25.60 2.63 -14.38
N PRO A 248 26.49 2.63 -13.37
CA PRO A 248 27.92 2.75 -13.67
C PRO A 248 28.37 1.52 -14.46
N ASP A 249 29.24 1.73 -15.45
CA ASP A 249 29.77 0.67 -16.31
C ASP A 249 30.56 -0.34 -15.44
N PRO A 250 30.20 -1.63 -15.43
CA PRO A 250 30.92 -2.64 -14.64
C PRO A 250 32.40 -2.80 -15.05
N ALA A 251 32.86 -2.19 -16.14
CA ALA A 251 34.24 -2.25 -16.59
C ALA A 251 35.24 -1.41 -15.78
N HIS A 252 34.80 -0.68 -14.75
CA HIS A 252 35.65 0.23 -13.96
C HIS A 252 35.47 0.11 -12.43
N ASP A 253 35.34 -1.12 -11.91
CA ASP A 253 35.56 -1.45 -10.48
C ASP A 253 36.72 -2.45 -10.32
#